data_AF-A0A2E2ITD5-F1
#
_entry.id   AF-A0A2E2ITD5-F1
#
_cell.length_a   1.000
_cell.length_b   1.000
_cell.length_c   1.000
_cell.angle_alpha   90.00
_cell.angle_beta   90.00
_cell.angle_gamma   90.00
#
_symmetry.space_group_name_H-M   'P 1'
#
loop_
_entity.id
_entity.type
_entity.pdbx_description
1 polymer ?
#
loop_
_entity_poly.entity_id
_entity_poly.type
_entity_poly.pdbx_seq_one_letter_code
_entity_poly.pdbx_strand_id
1 'polypeptide(L)'
;MQIVRTILWVLLAVFIVVFVMLNYGEPQRVKFWPSEDPVGFDWPVGIIALMFWLLGVIPTWLYHRSVKWSLNRRIRSLENSIKSNALAHRDVPTPAATSAETGDSLTPSSDSTPA
;
A
#
# COMPACT_ATOMS: atom_id res chain seq x y z
N MET A 1 3.79 -3.31 15.29
CA MET A 1 4.57 -3.49 14.05
C MET A 1 5.96 -2.86 14.07
N GLN A 2 6.16 -1.72 14.75
CA GLN A 2 7.44 -1.01 14.70
C GLN A 2 8.58 -1.79 15.38
N ILE A 3 8.33 -2.43 16.52
CA ILE A 3 9.33 -3.27 17.20
C ILE A 3 9.78 -4.46 16.31
N VAL A 4 8.82 -5.15 15.68
CA VAL A 4 9.10 -6.29 14.79
C VAL A 4 9.90 -5.83 13.58
N ARG A 5 9.54 -4.68 13.00
CA ARG A 5 10.29 -4.07 11.90
C ARG A 5 11.71 -3.72 12.33
N THR A 6 11.89 -3.14 13.52
CA THR A 6 13.22 -2.80 14.05
C THR A 6 14.06 -4.05 14.28
N ILE A 7 13.51 -5.09 14.90
CA ILE A 7 14.20 -6.38 15.11
C ILE A 7 14.66 -6.98 13.79
N LEU A 8 13.79 -6.98 12.76
CA LEU A 8 14.13 -7.49 11.44
C LEU A 8 15.27 -6.70 10.79
N TRP A 9 15.25 -5.37 10.88
CA TRP A 9 16.34 -4.52 10.39
C TRP A 9 17.65 -4.73 11.16
N VAL A 10 17.59 -4.93 12.48
CA VAL A 10 18.76 -5.22 13.31
C VAL A 10 19.36 -6.57 12.92
N LEU A 11 18.53 -7.62 12.79
CA LEU A 11 18.98 -8.93 12.33
C LEU A 11 19.60 -8.87 10.93
N LEU A 12 19.00 -8.10 10.04
CA LEU A 12 19.54 -7.90 8.70
C LEU A 12 20.89 -7.17 8.73
N ALA A 13 21.04 -6.12 9.55
CA ALA A 13 22.30 -5.42 9.70
C ALA A 13 23.40 -6.34 10.26
N VAL A 14 23.08 -7.12 11.30
CA VAL A 14 24.00 -8.11 11.86
C VAL A 14 24.40 -9.15 10.82
N PHE A 15 23.43 -9.67 10.05
CA PHE A 15 23.70 -10.60 8.95
C PHE A 15 24.67 -10.01 7.93
N ILE A 16 24.45 -8.77 7.50
CA ILE A 16 25.33 -8.09 6.54
C ILE A 16 26.74 -7.91 7.10
N VAL A 17 26.88 -7.47 8.35
CA VAL A 17 28.20 -7.28 8.99
C VAL A 17 28.96 -8.60 9.08
N VAL A 18 28.30 -9.66 9.57
CA VAL A 18 28.91 -11.00 9.66
C VAL A 18 29.26 -11.52 8.27
N PHE A 19 28.37 -11.36 7.29
CA PHE A 19 28.61 -11.78 5.92
C PHE A 19 29.83 -11.08 5.32
N VAL A 20 29.93 -9.77 5.50
CA VAL A 20 31.10 -9.00 5.04
C VAL A 20 32.36 -9.48 5.76
N MET A 21 32.37 -9.60 7.10
CA MET A 21 33.55 -10.08 7.83
C MET A 21 34.01 -11.48 7.39
N LEU A 22 33.08 -12.42 7.19
CA LEU A 22 33.40 -13.78 6.74
C LEU A 22 33.90 -13.84 5.29
N ASN A 23 33.50 -12.87 4.45
CA ASN A 23 33.84 -12.84 3.03
C ASN A 23 34.77 -11.68 2.64
N TYR A 24 35.43 -11.05 3.62
CA TYR A 24 36.43 -9.98 3.44
C TYR A 24 37.85 -10.54 3.16
N GLY A 25 38.01 -11.86 3.08
CA GLY A 25 39.30 -12.52 2.87
C GLY A 25 40.01 -12.16 1.57
N GLU A 26 41.11 -12.86 1.29
CA GLU A 26 42.00 -12.66 0.14
C GLU A 26 41.25 -12.21 -1.13
N PRO A 27 41.58 -11.03 -1.69
CA PRO A 27 40.95 -10.53 -2.90
C PRO A 27 41.13 -11.54 -4.03
N GLN A 28 40.04 -12.16 -4.46
CA GLN A 28 40.12 -13.15 -5.52
C GLN A 28 40.18 -12.44 -6.87
N ARG A 29 41.33 -12.55 -7.53
CA ARG A 29 41.56 -11.96 -8.85
C ARG A 29 40.67 -12.61 -9.89
N VAL A 30 39.58 -11.96 -10.25
CA VAL A 30 38.68 -12.41 -11.31
C VAL A 30 39.35 -12.18 -12.66
N LYS A 31 39.73 -13.26 -13.35
CA LYS A 31 40.28 -13.21 -14.71
C LYS A 31 39.12 -13.07 -15.71
N PHE A 32 38.88 -11.85 -16.19
CA PHE A 32 37.86 -11.59 -17.21
C PHE A 32 38.30 -12.02 -18.62
N TRP A 33 39.59 -12.29 -18.83
CA TRP A 33 40.16 -12.76 -20.08
C TRP A 33 41.45 -13.58 -19.83
N PRO A 34 41.75 -14.62 -20.63
CA PRO A 34 43.06 -15.27 -20.60
C PRO A 34 44.11 -14.35 -21.25
N SER A 35 44.59 -13.35 -20.52
CA SER A 35 45.77 -12.55 -20.86
C SER A 35 46.92 -12.82 -19.89
N GLU A 36 48.16 -12.73 -20.37
CA GLU A 36 49.37 -12.92 -19.55
C GLU A 36 49.52 -11.85 -18.45
N ASP A 37 48.99 -10.64 -18.69
CA ASP A 37 48.73 -9.62 -17.69
C ASP A 37 47.22 -9.52 -17.41
N PRO A 38 46.69 -10.25 -16.40
CA PRO A 38 45.32 -10.07 -15.99
C PRO A 38 45.18 -8.72 -15.31
N VAL A 39 44.64 -7.73 -16.02
CA VAL A 39 44.02 -6.56 -15.40
C VAL A 39 42.77 -7.07 -14.68
N GLY A 40 42.98 -7.58 -13.48
CA GLY A 40 41.95 -8.13 -12.61
C GLY A 40 41.55 -7.09 -11.58
N PHE A 41 40.25 -6.92 -11.37
CA PHE A 41 39.74 -6.07 -10.32
C PHE A 41 39.60 -6.93 -9.07
N ASP A 42 40.50 -6.74 -8.12
CA ASP A 42 40.57 -7.51 -6.88
C ASP A 42 39.49 -7.03 -5.90
N TRP A 43 38.28 -7.56 -6.05
CA TRP A 43 37.16 -7.24 -5.16
C TRP A 43 36.88 -8.37 -4.17
N PRO A 44 36.71 -8.05 -2.88
CA PRO A 44 36.27 -9.04 -1.90
C PRO A 44 34.95 -9.66 -2.34
N VAL A 45 34.90 -10.98 -2.34
CA VAL A 45 33.73 -11.77 -2.74
C VAL A 45 32.49 -11.34 -1.95
N GLY A 46 32.67 -10.96 -0.68
CA GLY A 46 31.59 -10.47 0.17
C GLY A 46 30.90 -9.23 -0.37
N ILE A 47 31.63 -8.30 -0.98
CA ILE A 47 31.03 -7.06 -1.49
C ILE A 47 30.21 -7.35 -2.75
N ILE A 48 30.74 -8.19 -3.64
CA ILE A 48 30.05 -8.59 -4.87
C ILE A 48 28.76 -9.35 -4.54
N ALA A 49 28.83 -10.35 -3.65
CA ALA A 49 27.67 -11.13 -3.25
C ALA A 49 26.60 -10.27 -2.55
N LEU A 50 27.02 -9.30 -1.72
CA LEU A 50 26.10 -8.35 -1.10
C LEU A 50 25.41 -7.47 -2.16
N MET A 51 26.14 -7.02 -3.19
CA MET A 51 25.57 -6.23 -4.28
C MET A 51 24.52 -7.00 -5.06
N PHE A 52 24.79 -8.26 -5.43
CA PHE A 52 23.80 -9.10 -6.10
C PHE A 52 22.58 -9.39 -5.21
N TRP A 53 22.80 -9.60 -3.91
CA TRP A 53 21.70 -9.77 -2.97
C TRP A 53 20.83 -8.51 -2.86
N LEU A 54 21.44 -7.33 -2.74
CA LEU A 54 20.74 -6.04 -2.77
C LEU A 54 19.98 -5.85 -4.09
N LEU A 55 20.60 -6.17 -5.23
CA LEU A 55 19.98 -6.09 -6.55
C LEU A 55 18.75 -7.00 -6.69
N GLY A 56 18.70 -8.15 -6.01
CA GLY A 56 17.50 -8.99 -5.99
C GLY A 56 16.42 -8.48 -5.02
N VAL A 57 16.83 -7.99 -3.85
CA VAL A 57 15.92 -7.61 -2.76
C VAL A 57 15.29 -6.23 -2.96
N ILE A 58 16.07 -5.23 -3.40
CA ILE A 58 15.61 -3.85 -3.60
C ILE A 58 14.41 -3.76 -4.55
N PRO A 59 14.45 -4.31 -5.79
CA PRO A 59 13.33 -4.19 -6.72
C PRO A 59 12.07 -4.89 -6.19
N THR A 60 12.23 -6.08 -5.60
CA THR A 60 11.12 -6.82 -4.98
C THR A 60 10.50 -6.05 -3.82
N TRP A 61 11.32 -5.47 -2.94
CA TRP A 61 10.87 -4.66 -1.81
C TRP A 61 10.15 -3.38 -2.26
N LEU A 62 10.70 -2.69 -3.25
CA LEU A 62 10.14 -1.46 -3.79
C LEU A 62 8.78 -1.71 -4.46
N TYR A 63 8.64 -2.83 -5.19
CA TYR A 63 7.36 -3.27 -5.75
C TYR A 63 6.31 -3.53 -4.67
N HIS A 64 6.65 -4.30 -3.64
CA HIS A 64 5.71 -4.57 -2.54
C HIS A 64 5.32 -3.29 -1.80
N ARG A 65 6.26 -2.35 -1.66
CA ARG A 65 6.02 -1.06 -1.01
C ARG A 65 5.11 -0.17 -1.86
N SER A 66 5.30 -0.12 -3.17
CA SER A 66 4.50 0.70 -4.09
C SER A 66 3.05 0.21 -4.15
N VAL A 67 2.83 -1.11 -4.20
CA VAL A 67 1.50 -1.72 -4.15
C VAL A 67 0.80 -1.33 -2.85
N LYS A 68 1.41 -1.57 -1.68
CA LYS A 68 0.81 -1.17 -0.39
C LYS A 68 0.50 0.32 -0.32
N TRP A 69 1.36 1.17 -0.87
CA TRP A 69 1.13 2.61 -0.93
C TRP A 69 -0.07 2.97 -1.82
N SER A 70 -0.17 2.36 -3.01
CA SER A 70 -1.30 2.56 -3.93
C SER A 70 -2.63 2.14 -3.32
N LEU A 71 -2.69 0.94 -2.70
CA LEU A 71 -3.92 0.48 -2.04
C LEU A 71 -4.34 1.40 -0.90
N ASN A 72 -3.41 1.83 -0.04
CA ASN A 72 -3.71 2.77 1.04
C ASN A 72 -4.24 4.10 0.52
N ARG A 73 -3.71 4.61 -0.61
CA ARG A 73 -4.22 5.83 -1.23
C ARG A 73 -5.64 5.66 -1.77
N ARG A 74 -5.93 4.52 -2.41
CA ARG A 74 -7.28 4.19 -2.90
C ARG A 74 -8.29 4.10 -1.76
N ILE A 75 -7.95 3.40 -0.68
CA ILE A 75 -8.79 3.29 0.52
C ILE A 75 -9.11 4.68 1.09
N ARG A 76 -8.09 5.53 1.27
CA ARG A 76 -8.30 6.91 1.75
C ARG A 76 -9.20 7.74 0.84
N SER A 77 -9.07 7.58 -0.48
CA SER A 77 -9.94 8.25 -1.44
C SER A 77 -11.40 7.80 -1.30
N LEU A 78 -11.64 6.50 -1.13
CA LEU A 78 -12.97 5.94 -0.93
C LEU A 78 -13.57 6.42 0.39
N GLU A 79 -12.81 6.37 1.48
CA GLU A 79 -13.22 6.89 2.79
C GLU A 79 -13.62 8.37 2.72
N ASN A 80 -12.84 9.19 2.01
CA ASN A 80 -13.15 10.61 1.83
C ASN A 80 -14.39 10.82 0.97
N SER A 81 -14.59 10.04 -0.09
CA SER A 81 -15.79 10.11 -0.94
C SER A 81 -17.07 9.74 -0.20
N ILE A 82 -17.01 8.72 0.67
CA ILE A 82 -18.13 8.33 1.54
C ILE A 82 -18.43 9.45 2.54
N LYS A 83 -17.39 10.01 3.19
CA LYS A 83 -17.55 11.14 4.11
C LYS A 83 -18.15 12.37 3.43
N SER A 84 -17.69 12.73 2.23
CA SER A 84 -18.23 13.86 1.49
C SER A 84 -19.67 13.61 1.02
N ASN A 85 -20.00 12.38 0.61
CA ASN A 85 -21.37 12.01 0.23
C ASN A 85 -22.33 12.06 1.42
N ALA A 86 -21.91 11.55 2.59
CA ALA A 86 -22.67 11.65 3.82
C ALA A 86 -22.90 13.10 4.27
N LEU A 87 -21.89 13.98 4.11
CA LEU A 87 -22.05 15.42 4.38
C LEU A 87 -23.01 16.08 3.38
N ALA A 88 -22.88 15.79 2.08
CA ALA A 88 -23.77 16.33 1.04
C ALA A 88 -25.22 15.89 1.21
N HIS A 89 -25.47 14.67 1.69
CA HIS A 89 -26.81 14.19 1.99
C HIS A 89 -27.45 14.90 3.21
N ARG A 90 -26.62 15.45 4.11
CA ARG A 90 -27.09 16.20 5.27
C ARG A 90 -27.51 17.64 4.95
N ASP A 91 -26.95 18.22 3.89
CA ASP A 91 -27.24 19.59 3.45
C ASP A 91 -28.41 19.68 2.45
N VAL A 92 -29.09 18.56 2.12
CA VAL A 92 -30.37 18.62 1.41
C VAL A 92 -31.42 19.10 2.41
N PRO A 93 -32.01 20.30 2.26
CA PRO A 93 -33.12 20.72 3.11
C PRO A 93 -34.24 19.73 2.87
N THR A 94 -34.70 19.05 3.93
CA THR A 94 -35.97 18.34 3.90
C THR A 94 -37.03 19.35 3.44
N PRO A 95 -37.71 19.16 2.30
CA PRO A 95 -38.91 19.93 2.03
C PRO A 95 -39.85 19.63 3.19
N ALA A 96 -40.17 20.65 3.98
CA ALA A 96 -41.13 20.54 5.05
C ALA A 96 -42.38 19.87 4.48
N ALA A 97 -42.65 18.64 4.96
CA ALA A 97 -43.94 18.04 4.77
C ALA A 97 -44.94 18.97 5.47
N THR A 98 -45.62 19.80 4.69
CA THR A 98 -46.83 20.46 5.10
C THR A 98 -47.83 19.36 5.44
N SER A 99 -47.86 19.00 6.73
CA SER A 99 -49.04 18.45 7.36
C SER A 99 -50.13 19.53 7.30
N ALA A 100 -50.82 19.60 6.15
CA ALA A 100 -52.16 20.15 6.11
C ALA A 100 -53.09 19.07 6.68
N GLU A 101 -53.25 19.22 7.98
CA GLU A 101 -54.24 18.66 8.87
C GLU A 101 -55.59 18.38 8.18
N THR A 102 -56.03 17.14 8.40
CA THR A 102 -57.38 16.63 8.25
C THR A 102 -58.40 17.62 8.82
N GLY A 103 -59.05 18.37 7.94
CA GLY A 103 -60.27 19.13 8.21
C GLY A 103 -61.48 18.37 7.68
N ASP A 104 -62.15 17.71 8.61
CA ASP A 104 -63.52 17.21 8.58
C ASP A 104 -64.44 17.73 7.46
N SER A 105 -65.00 16.81 6.66
CA SER A 105 -66.35 16.98 6.08
C SER A 105 -66.97 15.61 5.82
N LEU A 106 -67.65 15.12 6.85
CA LEU A 106 -68.83 14.26 6.84
C LEU A 106 -69.56 14.15 5.48
N THR A 107 -69.74 12.93 4.97
CA THR A 107 -71.05 12.27 4.70
C THR A 107 -70.88 11.01 3.84
N PRO A 108 -71.44 9.85 4.24
CA PRO A 108 -71.58 8.70 3.36
C PRO A 108 -72.87 8.88 2.56
N SER A 109 -72.79 9.01 1.24
CA SER A 109 -73.97 9.03 0.38
C SER A 109 -73.88 7.90 -0.64
N SER A 110 -74.85 7.01 -0.48
CA SER A 110 -75.07 5.73 -1.12
C SER A 110 -75.14 5.78 -2.65
N ASP A 111 -74.67 4.69 -3.24
CA ASP A 111 -75.39 3.84 -4.19
C ASP A 111 -76.50 4.50 -5.02
N SER A 112 -76.28 4.65 -6.34
CA SER A 112 -77.32 4.58 -7.37
C SER A 112 -76.76 4.80 -8.79
N THR A 113 -76.75 3.73 -9.60
CA THR A 113 -77.02 3.84 -11.05
C THR A 113 -77.86 2.65 -11.48
N PRO A 114 -79.15 2.83 -11.83
CA PRO A 114 -79.90 1.87 -12.60
C PRO A 114 -80.00 2.28 -14.09
N ALA A 115 -80.36 1.26 -14.88
CA ALA A 115 -80.75 1.23 -16.31
C ALA A 115 -79.62 1.05 -17.34
#